data_AF-A0A6J6QLX1-F1
#
_entry.id   AF-A0A6J6QLX1-F1
#
_cell.length_a   1.000
_cell.length_b   1.000
_cell.length_c   1.000
_cell.angle_alpha   90.00
_cell.angle_beta   90.00
_cell.angle_gamma   90.00
#
_symmetry.space_group_name_H-M   'P 1'
#
loop_
_entity.id
_entity.type
_entity.pdbx_description
1 polymer ?
#
loop_
_entity_poly.entity_id
_entity_poly.type
_entity_poly.pdbx_seq_one_letter_code
_entity_poly.pdbx_strand_id
1 'polypeptide(L)'
;MGAFTPSMRETDDELVKLASIFCDTRTGALKEGGDLAIPISQGVISPDDVVADLHDLTRGTHAGRTSSDEITYFKSVGTALEDLAGAITVWQSR
;
A
#
# COMPACT_ATOMS: atom_id res chain seq x y z
N MET A 1 7.29 2.34 -0.79
CA MET A 1 7.86 3.69 -0.62
C MET A 1 8.46 4.12 -1.94
N GLY A 2 8.45 5.41 -2.28
CA GLY A 2 8.81 5.88 -3.63
C GLY A 2 7.61 5.87 -4.58
N ALA A 3 7.81 6.28 -5.84
CA ALA A 3 6.76 6.32 -6.87
C ALA A 3 5.44 6.97 -6.36
N PHE A 4 5.58 8.19 -5.82
CA PHE A 4 4.51 8.97 -5.16
C PHE A 4 3.75 9.89 -6.13
N THR A 5 4.04 9.79 -7.43
CA THR A 5 3.25 10.43 -8.48
C THR A 5 2.66 9.36 -9.41
N PRO A 6 1.51 9.63 -10.04
CA PRO A 6 0.84 8.64 -10.90
C PRO A 6 1.65 8.21 -12.12
N SER A 7 2.68 8.98 -12.50
CA SER A 7 3.53 8.72 -13.67
C SER A 7 4.89 8.09 -13.32
N MET A 8 5.19 7.90 -12.03
CA MET A 8 6.45 7.33 -11.57
C MET A 8 6.21 5.92 -11.03
N ARG A 9 7.03 4.94 -11.44
CA ARG A 9 7.04 3.60 -10.87
C ARG A 9 8.45 3.12 -10.61
N GLU A 10 8.60 2.30 -9.57
CA GLU A 10 9.83 1.61 -9.17
C GLU A 10 9.66 0.08 -9.23
N THR A 11 8.42 -0.39 -9.34
CA THR A 11 8.04 -1.80 -9.40
C THR A 11 7.55 -2.18 -10.80
N ASP A 12 7.80 -3.42 -11.22
CA ASP A 12 7.34 -3.96 -12.50
C ASP A 12 6.02 -4.74 -12.40
N ASP A 13 5.46 -5.05 -13.58
CA ASP A 13 4.15 -5.69 -13.69
C ASP A 13 4.17 -7.14 -13.19
N GLU A 14 5.31 -7.83 -13.31
CA GLU A 14 5.45 -9.21 -12.85
C GLU A 14 5.39 -9.30 -11.33
N LEU A 15 6.03 -8.38 -10.60
CA LEU A 15 5.94 -8.37 -9.13
C LEU A 15 4.50 -8.12 -8.66
N VAL A 16 3.82 -7.11 -9.21
CA VAL A 16 2.46 -6.76 -8.76
C VAL A 16 1.44 -7.85 -9.08
N LYS A 17 1.63 -8.63 -10.15
CA LYS A 17 0.78 -9.79 -10.45
C LYS A 17 1.02 -10.98 -9.52
N LEU A 18 2.26 -11.15 -9.05
CA LEU A 18 2.66 -12.31 -8.26
C LEU A 18 2.40 -12.12 -6.76
N ALA A 19 2.42 -10.88 -6.28
CA ALA A 19 2.35 -10.57 -4.86
C ALA A 19 0.92 -10.35 -4.35
N SER A 20 0.66 -10.71 -3.09
CA SER A 20 -0.48 -10.18 -2.35
C SER A 20 -0.24 -8.70 -2.05
N ILE A 21 -1.10 -7.82 -2.55
CA ILE A 21 -0.91 -6.37 -2.48
C ILE A 21 -1.59 -5.78 -1.24
N PHE A 22 -0.80 -5.09 -0.43
CA PHE A 22 -1.23 -4.34 0.73
C PHE A 22 -0.88 -2.86 0.55
N CYS A 23 -1.57 -1.95 1.24
CA CYS A 23 -1.23 -0.53 1.19
C CYS A 23 -1.46 0.23 2.50
N ASP A 24 -0.94 1.46 2.59
CA ASP A 24 -1.24 2.37 3.71
C ASP A 24 -2.72 2.80 3.70
N THR A 25 -3.17 3.39 2.61
CA THR A 25 -4.57 3.75 2.36
C THR A 25 -4.93 3.40 0.92
N ARG A 26 -6.10 2.78 0.70
CA ARG A 26 -6.55 2.46 -0.66
C ARG A 26 -6.66 3.71 -1.53
N THR A 27 -7.24 4.78 -0.99
CA THR A 27 -7.44 6.03 -1.75
C THR A 27 -6.12 6.64 -2.22
N GLY A 28 -5.10 6.70 -1.36
CA GLY A 28 -3.80 7.26 -1.72
C GLY A 28 -3.04 6.34 -2.66
N ALA A 29 -2.92 5.05 -2.32
CA ALA A 29 -2.11 4.10 -3.07
C ALA A 29 -2.62 3.91 -4.51
N LEU A 30 -3.94 3.89 -4.73
CA LEU A 30 -4.54 3.69 -6.04
C LEU A 30 -4.53 4.95 -6.93
N LYS A 31 -4.49 6.14 -6.33
CA LYS A 31 -4.56 7.42 -7.08
C LYS A 31 -3.21 8.07 -7.29
N GLU A 32 -2.35 8.04 -6.27
CA GLU A 32 -1.09 8.80 -6.24
C GLU A 32 0.11 7.89 -6.51
N GLY A 33 0.02 6.62 -6.12
CA GLY A 33 1.11 5.66 -6.26
C GLY A 33 1.20 5.08 -7.66
N GLY A 34 2.13 5.56 -8.49
CA GLY A 34 2.28 5.08 -9.87
C GLY A 34 2.59 3.58 -9.99
N ASP A 35 3.19 2.95 -8.96
CA ASP A 35 3.37 1.49 -8.90
C ASP A 35 2.05 0.69 -8.95
N LEU A 36 0.92 1.29 -8.57
CA LEU A 36 -0.41 0.66 -8.70
C LEU A 36 -1.24 1.36 -9.77
N ALA A 37 -1.21 2.69 -9.83
CA ALA A 37 -2.00 3.46 -10.78
C ALA A 37 -1.66 3.13 -12.25
N ILE A 38 -0.37 2.92 -12.58
CA ILE A 38 0.04 2.57 -13.94
C ILE A 38 -0.43 1.16 -14.32
N PRO A 39 -0.11 0.08 -13.57
CA PRO A 39 -0.62 -1.26 -13.86
C PRO A 39 -2.15 -1.34 -13.94
N ILE A 40 -2.88 -0.61 -13.09
CA ILE A 40 -4.35 -0.53 -13.16
C ILE A 40 -4.81 0.12 -14.46
N SER A 41 -4.22 1.26 -14.83
CA SER A 41 -4.57 1.95 -16.08
C SER A 41 -4.29 1.11 -17.33
N GLN A 42 -3.32 0.20 -17.24
CA GLN A 42 -2.91 -0.73 -18.29
C GLN A 42 -3.67 -2.07 -18.25
N GLY A 43 -4.53 -2.28 -17.26
CA GLY A 43 -5.30 -3.52 -17.09
C GLY A 43 -4.47 -4.74 -16.65
N VAL A 44 -3.28 -4.52 -16.10
CA VAL A 44 -2.39 -5.58 -15.57
C VAL A 44 -2.96 -6.16 -14.27
N ILE A 45 -3.51 -5.28 -13.43
CA ILE A 45 -4.25 -5.59 -12.21
C ILE A 45 -5.49 -4.69 -12.17
N SER A 46 -6.40 -4.98 -11.24
CA SER A 46 -7.58 -4.20 -10.89
C SER A 46 -7.41 -3.55 -9.52
N PRO A 47 -8.20 -2.51 -9.18
CA PRO A 47 -8.21 -1.95 -7.83
C PRO A 47 -8.54 -2.97 -6.73
N ASP A 48 -9.31 -4.02 -7.07
CA ASP A 48 -9.73 -5.06 -6.13
C ASP A 48 -8.61 -6.07 -5.81
N ASP A 49 -7.50 -6.05 -6.56
CA ASP A 49 -6.31 -6.87 -6.26
C ASP A 49 -5.54 -6.36 -5.02
N VAL A 50 -5.87 -5.16 -4.51
CA VAL A 50 -5.40 -4.68 -3.20
C VAL A 50 -6.21 -5.35 -2.09
N VAL A 51 -5.67 -6.43 -1.52
CA VAL A 51 -6.38 -7.34 -0.61
C VAL A 51 -6.69 -6.73 0.76
N ALA A 52 -5.83 -5.82 1.25
CA ALA A 52 -6.06 -5.12 2.52
C ALA A 52 -5.23 -3.82 2.61
N ASP A 53 -5.70 -2.87 3.42
CA ASP A 53 -4.91 -1.71 3.81
C ASP A 53 -4.43 -1.80 5.28
N LEU A 54 -3.67 -0.81 5.73
CA LEU A 54 -3.11 -0.79 7.07
C LEU A 54 -4.20 -0.77 8.15
N HIS A 55 -5.36 -0.18 7.87
CA HIS A 55 -6.50 -0.20 8.79
C HIS A 55 -7.04 -1.62 8.95
N ASP A 56 -7.18 -2.37 7.86
CA ASP A 56 -7.63 -3.76 7.92
C ASP A 56 -6.64 -4.67 8.68
N LEU A 57 -5.35 -4.53 8.36
CA LEU A 57 -4.29 -5.32 8.97
C LEU A 57 -4.16 -5.06 10.48
N THR A 58 -4.17 -3.80 10.90
CA THR A 58 -4.00 -3.43 12.32
C THR A 58 -5.20 -3.80 13.18
N ARG A 59 -6.39 -3.98 12.58
CA ARG A 59 -7.61 -4.42 13.26
C ARG A 59 -7.83 -5.93 13.21
N GLY A 60 -6.99 -6.66 12.48
CA GLY A 60 -7.14 -8.10 12.28
C GLY A 60 -8.38 -8.49 11.46
N THR A 61 -8.95 -7.55 10.68
CA THR A 61 -10.03 -7.89 9.73
C THR A 61 -9.49 -8.65 8.52
N HIS A 62 -8.20 -8.52 8.24
CA HIS A 62 -7.45 -9.35 7.32
C HIS A 62 -6.26 -9.99 8.05
N ALA A 63 -5.96 -11.26 7.76
CA ALA A 63 -4.90 -12.02 8.44
C ALA A 63 -3.47 -11.60 8.04
N GLY A 64 -3.35 -10.76 7.02
CA GLY A 64 -2.07 -10.42 6.39
C GLY A 64 -1.51 -11.60 5.61
N ARG A 65 -0.22 -11.88 5.81
CA ARG A 65 0.47 -13.03 5.22
C ARG A 65 -0.11 -14.35 5.75
N THR A 66 -0.34 -15.30 4.85
CA THR A 66 -0.94 -16.60 5.13
C THR A 66 0.00 -17.78 4.95
N SER A 67 1.14 -17.60 4.26
CA SER A 67 2.16 -18.66 4.11
C SER A 67 3.59 -18.12 4.03
N SER A 68 4.58 -19.02 4.21
CA SER A 68 6.00 -18.71 4.06
C SER A 68 6.40 -18.39 2.63
N ASP A 69 5.70 -19.00 1.67
CA ASP A 69 6.04 -18.92 0.24
C ASP A 69 5.35 -17.73 -0.45
N GLU A 70 4.43 -17.07 0.25
CA GLU A 70 3.71 -15.90 -0.24
C GLU A 70 4.66 -14.71 -0.47
N ILE A 71 4.55 -14.07 -1.63
CA ILE A 71 5.20 -12.78 -1.87
C ILE A 71 4.20 -11.70 -1.44
N THR A 72 4.61 -10.82 -0.53
CA THR A 72 3.78 -9.71 -0.06
C THR A 72 4.37 -8.41 -0.53
N TYR A 73 3.54 -7.55 -1.11
CA TYR A 73 3.94 -6.22 -1.56
C TYR A 73 3.16 -5.15 -0.82
N PHE A 74 3.86 -4.30 -0.08
CA PHE A 74 3.24 -3.17 0.62
C PHE A 74 3.54 -1.86 -0.10
N LYS A 75 2.52 -1.26 -0.73
CA LYS A 75 2.64 0.06 -1.34
C LYS A 75 2.29 1.15 -0.33
N SER A 76 3.22 2.06 -0.13
CA SER A 76 3.00 3.29 0.65
C SER A 76 3.28 4.53 -0.19
N VAL A 77 2.36 5.50 -0.06
CA VAL A 77 2.42 6.87 -0.58
C VAL A 77 2.47 7.91 0.54
N GLY A 78 2.19 7.51 1.78
CA GLY A 78 2.13 8.34 2.98
C GLY A 78 0.70 8.74 3.34
N THR A 79 0.42 8.87 4.64
CA THR A 79 -0.86 9.37 5.14
C THR A 79 -0.65 10.31 6.32
N ALA A 80 -1.44 11.40 6.38
CA ALA A 80 -1.39 12.38 7.46
C ALA A 80 -1.67 11.76 8.85
N LEU A 81 -2.29 10.58 8.90
CA LEU A 81 -2.50 9.83 10.14
C LEU A 81 -1.17 9.41 10.79
N GLU A 82 -0.17 9.02 9.99
CA GLU A 82 1.16 8.63 10.47
C GLU A 82 1.88 9.83 11.10
N ASP A 83 1.82 10.99 10.46
CA ASP A 83 2.39 12.24 10.97
C ASP A 83 1.72 12.66 12.30
N LEU A 84 0.39 12.61 12.36
CA LEU A 84 -0.37 12.98 13.55
C LEU A 84 -0.07 12.03 14.72
N ALA A 85 -0.04 10.73 14.47
CA ALA A 85 0.31 9.74 15.48
C ALA A 85 1.72 9.95 16.02
N GLY A 86 2.69 10.22 15.15
CA GLY A 86 4.06 10.58 15.53
C GLY A 86 4.11 11.87 16.36
N ALA A 87 3.40 12.91 15.94
CA ALA A 87 3.33 14.19 16.65
C ALA A 87 2.72 14.04 18.06
N ILE A 88 1.63 13.28 18.20
CA ILE A 88 1.01 13.00 19.50
C ILE A 88 1.98 12.24 20.41
N THR A 89 2.69 11.25 19.86
CA THR A 89 3.66 10.45 20.63
C THR A 89 4.77 11.33 21.21
N VAL A 90 5.33 12.24 20.40
CA VAL A 90 6.35 13.20 20.86
C VAL A 90 5.78 14.25 21.80
N TRP A 91 4.53 14.67 21.62
CA TRP A 91 3.88 15.63 22.49
C TRP A 91 3.62 15.05 23.89
N GLN A 92 3.17 13.81 23.97
CA GLN A 92 2.83 13.11 25.22
C GLN A 92 4.05 12.57 25.98
N SER A 93 5.21 12.47 25.34
CA SER A 93 6.46 12.07 26.01
C SER A 93 7.16 13.21 26.75
N ARG A 94 6.54 14.40 26.77
CA ARG A 94 6.94 15.55 27.59
C ARG A 94 6.27 15.51 28.96
#